data_AF-A0A1V5D6N3-F1
#
_entry.id   AF-A0A1V5D6N3-F1
#
_cell.length_a   1.000
_cell.length_b   1.000
_cell.length_c   1.000
_cell.angle_alpha   90.00
_cell.angle_beta   90.00
_cell.angle_gamma   90.00
#
_symmetry.space_group_name_H-M   'P 1'
#
loop_
_entity.id
_entity.type
_entity.pdbx_description
1 polymer ?
#
loop_
_entity_poly.entity_id
_entity_poly.type
_entity_poly.pdbx_seq_one_letter_code
_entity_poly.pdbx_strand_id
1 'polypeptide(L)' 'MLKNINYDIMESITILSKSLYRYDAYIKDAAGCESCQKLWSEFRKQREKELSMLLLELKKHIESEVVSFEPEFPEVI' A
#
# COMPACT_ATOMS: atom_id res chain seq x y z
N MET A 1 -10.76 2.58 17.33
CA MET A 1 -10.17 1.88 16.18
C MET A 1 -9.21 0.84 16.70
N LEU A 2 -9.27 -0.39 16.20
CA LEU A 2 -8.35 -1.45 16.55
C LEU A 2 -6.93 -1.00 16.14
N LYS A 3 -5.97 -1.05 17.06
CA LYS A 3 -4.57 -0.70 16.80
C LYS A 3 -3.84 -1.95 16.33
N ASN A 4 -3.91 -2.26 15.05
CA ASN A 4 -3.16 -3.38 14.49
C ASN A 4 -2.21 -2.84 13.43
N ILE A 5 -0.96 -2.61 13.84
CA ILE A 5 0.07 -2.01 13.00
C ILE A 5 0.32 -2.86 11.73
N ASN A 6 0.26 -4.19 11.86
CA ASN A 6 0.40 -5.10 10.73
C ASN A 6 -0.76 -4.96 9.74
N TYR A 7 -1.98 -4.88 10.26
CA TYR A 7 -3.17 -4.64 9.46
C TYR A 7 -3.10 -3.29 8.73
N ASP A 8 -2.71 -2.21 9.41
CA ASP A 8 -2.61 -0.87 8.82
C ASP A 8 -1.60 -0.84 7.66
N ILE A 9 -0.46 -1.52 7.82
CA ILE A 9 0.56 -1.68 6.77
C ILE A 9 -0.01 -2.49 5.59
N MET A 10 -0.66 -3.63 5.85
CA MET A 10 -1.23 -4.50 4.80
C MET A 10 -2.37 -3.82 4.04
N GLU A 11 -3.25 -3.09 4.74
CA GLU A 11 -4.32 -2.32 4.13
C GLU A 11 -3.74 -1.22 3.23
N SER A 12 -2.72 -0.50 3.71
CA SER A 12 -2.04 0.53 2.92
C SER A 12 -1.38 -0.04 1.66
N ILE A 13 -0.67 -1.17 1.77
CA ILE A 13 -0.10 -1.91 0.63
C ILE A 13 -1.19 -2.25 -0.40
N THR A 14 -2.34 -2.73 0.07
CA THR A 14 -3.46 -3.12 -0.79
C THR A 14 -4.03 -1.91 -1.54
N ILE A 15 -4.22 -0.78 -0.86
CA ILE A 15 -4.72 0.47 -1.45
C ILE A 15 -3.75 0.99 -2.51
N LEU A 16 -2.45 1.04 -2.19
CA LEU A 16 -1.42 1.51 -3.13
C LEU A 16 -1.31 0.61 -4.35
N SER A 17 -1.34 -0.71 -4.16
CA SER A 17 -1.28 -1.68 -5.28
C SER A 17 -2.45 -1.51 -6.24
N LYS A 18 -3.67 -1.32 -5.71
CA LYS A 18 -4.87 -1.03 -6.52
C LYS A 18 -4.78 0.32 -7.22
N SER A 19 -4.19 1.33 -6.58
CA SER A 19 -3.96 2.65 -7.16
C SER A 19 -2.98 2.58 -8.33
N LEU A 20 -1.86 1.88 -8.15
CA LEU A 20 -0.81 1.71 -9.16
C LEU A 20 -1.32 1.14 -10.47
N TYR A 21 -2.20 0.13 -10.40
CA TYR A 21 -2.83 -0.48 -11.58
C TYR A 21 -3.57 0.53 -12.49
N ARG A 22 -4.05 1.65 -11.93
CA ARG A 22 -4.82 2.64 -12.70
C ARG A 22 -3.98 3.68 -13.43
N TYR A 23 -2.73 3.91 -13.03
CA TYR A 23 -1.93 4.99 -13.59
C TYR A 23 -1.63 4.80 -15.08
N ASP A 24 -1.49 3.56 -15.56
CA ASP A 24 -1.32 3.29 -16.99
C ASP A 24 -2.51 3.79 -17.80
N ALA A 25 -3.74 3.60 -17.30
CA ALA A 25 -4.94 4.13 -17.90
C ALA A 25 -4.96 5.67 -17.84
N TYR A 26 -4.64 6.28 -16.69
CA TYR A 26 -4.64 7.74 -16.56
C TYR A 26 -3.63 8.44 -17.48
N ILE A 27 -2.43 7.86 -17.65
CA ILE A 27 -1.41 8.37 -18.56
C ILE A 27 -1.89 8.25 -20.03
N LYS A 28 -2.53 7.12 -20.37
CA LYS A 28 -3.10 6.90 -21.70
C LYS A 28 -4.26 7.86 -21.99
N ASP A 29 -5.18 8.04 -21.04
CA ASP A 29 -6.34 8.91 -21.17
C ASP A 29 -5.96 10.39 -21.24
N ALA A 30 -4.81 10.76 -20.66
CA ALA A 30 -4.20 12.08 -20.80
C ALA A 30 -3.49 12.30 -22.17
N ALA A 31 -3.71 11.43 -23.16
CA ALA A 31 -3.21 11.63 -24.52
C ALA A 31 -3.62 13.01 -25.06
N GLY A 32 -2.63 13.78 -25.52
CA GLY A 32 -2.83 15.16 -25.98
C GLY A 32 -2.58 16.24 -24.93
N CYS A 33 -2.27 15.88 -23.68
CA CYS A 33 -1.87 16.82 -22.64
C CYS A 33 -0.58 16.38 -21.94
N GLU A 34 0.56 16.91 -22.38
CA GLU A 34 1.89 16.54 -21.87
C GLU A 34 2.05 16.83 -20.37
N SER A 35 1.47 17.93 -19.87
CA SER A 35 1.53 18.27 -18.45
C SER A 35 0.78 17.25 -17.58
N CYS A 36 -0.39 16.78 -18.03
CA CYS A 36 -1.14 15.73 -17.35
C CYS A 36 -0.40 14.39 -17.38
N GLN A 37 0.21 14.02 -18.51
CA GLN A 37 1.01 12.79 -18.59
C GLN A 37 2.20 12.81 -17.62
N LYS A 38 2.91 13.94 -17.54
CA LYS A 38 4.00 14.14 -16.56
C LYS A 38 3.50 14.04 -15.12
N LEU A 39 2.36 14.68 -14.82
CA LEU A 39 1.74 14.63 -13.49
C LEU A 39 1.41 13.19 -13.07
N TRP A 40 0.70 12.45 -13.91
CA TRP A 40 0.33 11.06 -13.60
C TRP A 40 1.54 10.14 -13.51
N SER A 41 2.56 10.37 -14.34
CA SER A 41 3.83 9.63 -14.27
C SER A 41 4.57 9.88 -12.96
N GLU A 42 4.57 11.12 -12.47
CA GLU A 42 5.20 11.46 -11.19
C GLU A 42 4.45 10.85 -10.01
N PHE A 43 3.12 10.93 -10.02
CA PHE A 43 2.30 10.29 -8.99
C PHE A 43 2.47 8.77 -8.97
N ARG A 44 2.59 8.12 -10.12
CA ARG A 44 2.92 6.69 -10.20
C ARG A 44 4.24 6.39 -9.48
N LYS A 45 5.32 7.11 -9.81
CA LYS A 45 6.64 6.93 -9.18
C LYS A 45 6.58 7.12 -7.67
N GLN A 46 5.85 8.14 -7.22
CA GLN A 46 5.65 8.37 -5.79
C GLN A 46 4.96 7.18 -5.11
N ARG A 47 3.91 6.62 -5.72
CA ARG A 47 3.20 5.46 -5.18
C ARG A 47 4.04 4.19 -5.19
N GLU A 48 4.88 3.99 -6.21
CA GLU A 48 5.85 2.87 -6.24
C GLU A 48 6.88 2.99 -5.12
N LYS A 49 7.35 4.20 -4.82
CA LYS A 49 8.25 4.48 -3.70
C LYS A 49 7.59 4.17 -2.35
N GLU A 50 6.38 4.68 -2.13
CA GLU A 50 5.62 4.43 -0.90
C GLU A 50 5.34 2.93 -0.71
N LEU A 51 4.94 2.22 -1.77
CA LEU A 51 4.70 0.78 -1.74
C LEU A 51 5.98 0.02 -1.35
N SER A 52 7.12 0.40 -1.93
CA SER A 52 8.42 -0.23 -1.62
C SER A 52 8.80 -0.03 -0.15
N MET A 53 8.53 1.15 0.42
CA MET A 53 8.77 1.44 1.84
C MET A 53 7.90 0.57 2.75
N LEU A 54 6.61 0.44 2.44
CA LEU A 54 5.69 -0.39 3.24
C LEU A 54 6.01 -1.88 3.14
N LEU A 55 6.38 -2.38 1.96
CA LEU A 55 6.80 -3.77 1.79
C LEU A 55 8.07 -4.08 2.57
N LEU A 56 9.02 -3.15 2.61
CA LEU A 56 10.22 -3.29 3.43
C LEU A 56 9.87 -3.34 4.92
N GLU A 57 8.95 -2.49 5.38
CA GLU A 57 8.53 -2.49 6.79
C GLU A 57 7.77 -3.77 7.16
N LEU A 58 6.85 -4.22 6.31
CA LEU A 58 6.15 -5.49 6.50
C LEU A 58 7.13 -6.66 6.57
N LYS A 59 8.16 -6.67 5.71
CA LYS A 59 9.22 -7.68 5.74
C LYS A 59 9.93 -7.69 7.10
N LYS A 60 10.29 -6.53 7.65
CA LYS A 60 10.89 -6.44 8.98
C LYS A 60 9.96 -7.00 10.06
N HIS A 61 8.66 -6.70 10.02
CA HIS A 61 7.70 -7.22 10.99
C HIS A 61 7.62 -8.75 10.96
N ILE A 62 7.67 -9.35 9.76
CA ILE A 62 7.71 -10.81 9.58
C ILE A 62 9.03 -11.40 10.11
N GLU A 63 10.17 -10.77 9.82
CA GLU A 63 11.50 -11.25 10.22
C GLU A 63 11.81 -11.06 11.71
N SER A 64 11.13 -10.11 12.38
CA SER A 64 11.39 -9.74 13.78
C SER A 64 10.47 -10.39 14.81
N GLU A 65 9.60 -11.33 14.41
CA GLU A 65 8.57 -11.92 15.30
C GLU A 65 7.69 -10.87 16.02
N VAL A 66 7.54 -9.66 15.47
CA VAL A 66 6.54 -8.65 15.92
C VAL A 66 5.14 -9.06 15.44
N VAL A 67 4.85 -10.33 15.65
CA VAL A 67 3.64 -11.03 15.29
C VAL A 67 2.93 -11.34 16.61
N SER A 68 2.42 -10.30 17.26
CA SER A 68 1.39 -10.50 18.28
C SER A 68 0.07 -10.78 17.55
N PHE A 69 -0.08 -12.00 17.01
CA PHE A 69 -1.40 -12.59 16.90
C PHE A 69 -1.76 -13.03 18.31
N GLU A 70 -2.29 -12.12 19.12
CA GLU A 70 -3.11 -12.53 20.25
C GLU A 70 -4.52 -12.75 19.69
N PRO A 71 -4.90 -14.00 19.36
CA PRO A 71 -6.30 -14.24 19.10
C PRO A 71 -7.04 -14.08 20.44
N GLU A 72 -7.78 -12.99 20.58
CA GLU A 72 -8.86 -12.91 21.57
C GLU A 72 -9.96 -13.87 21.10
N PHE A 73 -9.78 -15.17 21.38
CA PHE A 73 -10.89 -16.11 21.38
C PHE A 73 -11.68 -15.84 22.65
N PRO A 74 -12.96 -15.40 22.58
CA PRO A 74 -13.77 -15.31 23.78
C PRO A 74 -13.87 -16.72 24.38
N GLU A 75 -13.53 -16.86 25.67
CA GLU A 75 -13.85 -18.06 26.42
C GLU A 75 -15.37 -18.24 26.35
N VAL A 76 -15.81 -19.27 25.62
CA VAL A 76 -17.19 -19.72 25.62
C VAL A 76 -17.41 -20.38 26.98
N ILE A 77 -18.05 -19.65 27.89
CA ILE A 77 -18.59 -20.17 29.16
C ILE A 77 -19.82 -21.03 28.88
#